data_AF-A0A964LI28-F1
#
_entry.id   AF-A0A964LI28-F1
#
_cell.length_a   1.000
_cell.length_b   1.000
_cell.length_c   1.000
_cell.angle_alpha   90.00
_cell.angle_beta   90.00
_cell.angle_gamma   90.00
#
_symmetry.space_group_name_H-M   'P 1'
#
loop_
_entity.id
_entity.type
_entity.pdbx_description
1 polymer ?
#
loop_
_entity_poly.entity_id
_entity_poly.type
_entity_poly.pdbx_seq_one_letter_code
_entity_poly.pdbx_strand_id
1 'polypeptide(L)'
;MSDSKNIPRVREPVQVYLDGPDLYLLDDLVVATGLTKAELLRRGLRRLSDEALGDRAAGWSLDRLIGAADGPAPAPDLAVNHDEYLYGKASGGRSRSR
;
A
#
# COMPACT_ATOMS: atom_id res chain seq x y z
N MET A 1 15.24 -19.33 20.53
CA MET A 1 13.97 -18.65 20.87
C MET A 1 14.18 -17.19 20.57
N SER A 2 13.75 -16.73 19.39
CA SER A 2 14.03 -15.36 18.92
C SER A 2 12.92 -14.43 19.39
N ASP A 3 13.31 -13.35 20.08
CA ASP A 3 12.44 -12.28 20.54
C ASP A 3 11.59 -11.72 19.40
N SER A 4 10.26 -11.88 19.54
CA SER A 4 9.31 -11.21 18.66
C SER A 4 9.32 -9.72 18.98
N LYS A 5 9.89 -8.92 18.07
CA LYS A 5 9.91 -7.45 18.12
C LYS A 5 8.47 -6.95 18.23
N ASN A 6 8.09 -6.49 19.42
CA ASN A 6 6.73 -5.99 19.71
C ASN A 6 6.44 -4.77 18.83
N ILE A 7 5.60 -4.92 17.81
CA ILE A 7 5.20 -3.84 16.91
C ILE A 7 4.39 -2.84 17.76
N PRO A 8 4.81 -1.56 17.87
CA PRO A 8 4.14 -0.63 18.75
C PRO A 8 2.68 -0.44 18.33
N ARG A 9 1.76 -0.72 19.26
CA ARG A 9 0.35 -0.32 19.18
C ARG A 9 0.27 1.19 18.95
N VAL A 10 -0.78 1.63 18.23
CA VAL A 10 -1.07 3.04 17.91
C VAL A 10 -0.78 3.92 19.14
N ARG A 11 0.22 4.78 19.02
CA ARG A 11 0.76 5.53 20.17
C ARG A 11 -0.10 6.71 20.54
N GLU A 12 -0.58 7.49 19.57
CA GLU A 12 -1.43 8.67 19.80
C GLU A 12 -2.35 8.94 18.58
N PRO A 13 -3.58 9.44 18.79
CA PRO A 13 -4.49 9.81 17.71
C PRO A 13 -4.03 11.10 17.02
N VAL A 14 -4.09 11.14 15.69
CA VAL A 14 -3.83 12.34 14.89
C VAL A 14 -5.17 12.92 14.42
N GLN A 15 -5.47 14.16 14.80
CA GLN A 15 -6.65 14.89 14.36
C GLN A 15 -6.30 15.77 13.16
N VAL A 16 -7.12 15.71 12.12
CA VAL A 16 -6.97 16.50 10.90
C VAL A 16 -8.25 17.28 10.65
N TYR A 17 -8.12 18.58 10.40
CA TYR A 17 -9.22 19.44 10.01
C TYR A 17 -9.24 19.55 8.48
N LEU A 18 -10.40 19.28 7.89
CA LEU A 18 -10.62 19.39 6.45
C LEU A 18 -11.63 20.51 6.20
N ASP A 19 -11.45 21.21 5.09
CA ASP A 19 -12.47 22.12 4.60
C ASP A 19 -13.60 21.37 3.88
N GLY A 20 -14.63 22.09 3.44
CA GLY A 20 -15.79 21.51 2.78
C GLY A 20 -15.45 20.69 1.53
N PRO A 21 -14.66 21.21 0.58
CA PRO A 21 -14.20 20.47 -0.59
C PRO A 21 -13.45 19.19 -0.26
N ASP A 22 -12.48 19.24 0.66
CA ASP A 22 -11.68 18.07 1.02
C ASP A 22 -12.49 17.00 1.74
N LEU A 23 -13.46 17.42 2.58
CA LEU A 23 -14.38 16.50 3.22
C LEU A 23 -15.27 15.79 2.19
N TYR A 24 -15.78 16.53 1.19
CA TYR A 24 -16.59 15.96 0.12
C TYR A 24 -15.81 14.93 -0.70
N LEU A 25 -14.57 15.25 -1.08
CA LEU A 25 -13.67 14.32 -1.75
C LEU A 25 -13.46 13.04 -0.92
N LEU A 26 -13.22 13.19 0.38
CA LEU A 26 -13.03 12.06 1.27
C LEU A 26 -14.28 11.18 1.38
N ASP A 27 -15.47 11.78 1.38
CA ASP A 27 -16.75 11.07 1.37
C ASP A 27 -16.98 10.30 0.05
N ASP A 28 -16.68 10.90 -1.10
CA ASP A 28 -16.75 10.22 -2.39
C ASP A 28 -15.82 8.99 -2.45
N LEU A 29 -14.62 9.11 -1.88
CA LEU A 29 -13.67 8.00 -1.78
C LEU A 29 -14.17 6.88 -0.87
N VAL A 30 -14.88 7.21 0.22
CA VAL A 30 -15.54 6.20 1.07
C VAL A 30 -16.56 5.42 0.27
N VAL A 31 -17.41 6.10 -0.50
CA VAL A 31 -18.44 5.45 -1.34
C VAL A 31 -17.79 4.58 -2.42
N ALA A 32 -16.77 5.09 -3.10
CA ALA A 32 -16.11 4.38 -4.20
C ALA A 32 -15.31 3.14 -3.76
N THR A 33 -14.75 3.16 -2.54
CA THR A 33 -13.84 2.10 -2.07
C THR A 33 -14.43 1.18 -1.00
N GLY A 34 -15.52 1.60 -0.34
CA GLY A 34 -16.07 0.94 0.84
C GLY A 34 -15.18 1.02 2.09
N LEU A 35 -14.09 1.80 2.06
CA LEU A 35 -13.17 1.95 3.18
C LEU A 35 -13.62 3.05 4.13
N THR A 36 -13.21 2.95 5.40
CA THR A 36 -13.44 4.04 6.36
C THR A 36 -12.57 5.26 6.03
N LYS A 37 -13.03 6.46 6.41
CA LYS A 37 -12.25 7.72 6.28
C LYS A 37 -10.85 7.59 6.88
N ALA A 38 -10.75 7.01 8.07
CA ALA A 38 -9.47 6.80 8.75
C ALA A 38 -8.53 5.87 7.95
N GLU A 39 -9.07 4.83 7.32
CA GLU A 39 -8.28 3.92 6.50
C GLU A 39 -7.81 4.56 5.19
N LEU A 40 -8.67 5.38 4.57
CA LEU A 40 -8.30 6.17 3.39
C LEU A 40 -7.18 7.16 3.72
N LEU A 41 -7.28 7.90 4.82
CA LEU A 41 -6.22 8.82 5.26
C LEU A 41 -4.90 8.07 5.56
N ARG A 42 -4.97 6.90 6.22
CA ARG A 42 -3.77 6.07 6.46
C ARG A 42 -3.11 5.60 5.15
N ARG A 43 -3.90 5.10 4.20
CA ARG A 43 -3.37 4.62 2.91
C ARG A 43 -2.86 5.76 2.04
N GLY A 44 -3.58 6.87 1.99
CA GLY A 44 -3.17 8.09 1.29
C GLY A 44 -1.84 8.60 1.81
N LEU A 45 -1.67 8.69 3.14
CA LEU A 45 -0.42 9.11 3.76
C LEU A 45 0.77 8.20 3.39
N ARG A 46 0.58 6.88 3.44
CA ARG A 46 1.63 5.92 3.02
C ARG A 46 1.99 6.09 1.56
N ARG A 47 0.99 6.15 0.68
CA ARG A 47 1.20 6.33 -0.76
C ARG A 47 1.96 7.63 -1.05
N LEU A 48 1.55 8.74 -0.44
CA LEU A 48 2.20 10.03 -0.60
C LEU A 48 3.64 9.99 -0.08
N SER A 49 3.88 9.36 1.06
CA SER A 49 5.24 9.15 1.60
C SER A 49 6.13 8.44 0.58
N ASP A 50 5.61 7.44 -0.11
CA ASP A 50 6.37 6.65 -1.07
C ASP A 50 6.70 7.43 -2.35
N GLU A 51 5.80 8.31 -2.76
CA GLU A 51 5.97 9.21 -3.90
C GLU A 51 6.93 10.37 -3.56
N ALA A 52 6.85 10.91 -2.35
CA ALA A 52 7.56 12.13 -1.94
C ALA A 52 8.93 11.88 -1.28
N LEU A 53 9.10 10.78 -0.56
CA LEU A 53 10.33 10.45 0.19
C LEU A 53 11.14 9.32 -0.46
N GLY A 54 10.72 8.88 -1.64
CA GLY A 54 11.25 7.72 -2.35
C GLY A 54 12.63 7.89 -3.01
N ASP A 55 13.66 8.30 -2.26
CA ASP A 55 15.03 7.88 -2.54
C ASP A 55 15.20 6.48 -1.93
N ARG A 56 14.96 5.45 -2.76
CA ARG A 56 14.72 4.08 -2.30
C ARG A 56 15.99 3.43 -1.73
N ALA A 57 16.07 3.33 -0.41
CA ALA A 57 16.97 2.40 0.26
C ALA A 57 16.61 0.95 -0.13
N ALA A 58 17.62 0.09 -0.25
CA ALA A 58 17.42 -1.33 -0.56
C ALA A 58 16.54 -2.01 0.51
N GLY A 59 15.55 -2.80 0.09
CA GLY A 59 14.64 -3.54 0.98
C GLY A 59 13.25 -2.93 1.17
N TRP A 60 12.99 -1.72 0.64
CA TRP A 60 11.72 -1.01 0.81
C TRP A 60 10.47 -1.75 0.28
N SER A 61 10.62 -2.60 -0.75
CA SER A 61 9.52 -3.46 -1.26
C SER A 61 9.13 -4.58 -0.30
N LEU A 62 10.02 -5.00 0.61
CA LEU A 62 9.73 -6.02 1.62
C LEU A 62 8.79 -5.49 2.70
N ASP A 63 8.94 -4.22 3.10
CA ASP A 63 8.04 -3.57 4.06
C ASP A 63 6.60 -3.47 3.52
N ARG A 64 6.45 -3.29 2.20
CA ARG A 64 5.16 -3.34 1.50
C ARG A 64 4.54 -4.74 1.51
N LEU A 65 5.35 -5.80 1.35
CA LEU A 65 4.88 -7.19 1.45
C LEU A 65 4.44 -7.57 2.87
N ILE A 66 5.18 -7.10 3.89
CA ILE A 66 4.82 -7.32 5.30
C ILE A 66 3.53 -6.56 5.65
N GLY A 67 3.37 -5.32 5.19
CA GLY A 67 2.14 -4.55 5.38
C GLY A 67 0.92 -5.10 4.64
N ALA A 68 1.11 -5.80 3.51
CA ALA A 68 0.04 -6.49 2.79
C ALA A 68 -0.45 -7.77 3.52
N ALA A 69 0.36 -8.34 4.42
CA ALA A 69 -0.03 -9.50 5.23
C ALA A 69 -1.04 -9.15 6.36
N ASP A 70 -1.25 -7.87 6.66
CA ASP A 70 -2.33 -7.37 7.53
C ASP A 70 -3.68 -7.21 6.79
N GLY A 71 -3.70 -7.46 5.47
CA GLY A 71 -4.89 -7.46 4.62
C GLY A 71 -5.52 -8.85 4.45
N PRO A 72 -6.59 -8.98 3.63
CA PRO A 72 -7.10 -10.30 3.24
C PRO A 72 -5.96 -11.16 2.69
N ALA A 73 -5.99 -12.45 3.02
CA ALA A 73 -4.90 -13.37 2.70
C ALA A 73 -4.47 -13.22 1.23
N PRO A 74 -3.15 -13.14 0.96
CA PRO A 74 -2.66 -13.04 -0.41
C PRO A 74 -3.13 -14.22 -1.25
N ALA A 75 -3.19 -14.02 -2.57
CA ALA A 75 -3.50 -15.09 -3.49
C ALA A 75 -2.60 -16.31 -3.21
N PRO A 76 -3.15 -17.55 -3.18
CA PRO A 76 -2.37 -18.74 -2.80
C PRO A 76 -1.12 -18.98 -3.66
N ASP A 77 -1.13 -18.44 -4.87
CA ASP A 77 -0.06 -18.55 -5.86
C ASP A 77 0.89 -17.33 -5.88
N LEU A 78 0.73 -16.37 -4.95
CA LEU A 78 1.53 -15.15 -4.90
C LEU A 78 3.03 -15.46 -4.88
N ALA A 79 3.47 -16.47 -4.12
CA ALA A 79 4.89 -16.83 -4.05
C ALA A 79 5.43 -17.30 -5.41
N VAL A 80 4.61 -18.01 -6.17
CA VAL A 80 4.97 -18.58 -7.48
C VAL A 80 4.92 -17.51 -8.57
N ASN A 81 3.94 -16.62 -8.52
CA ASN A 81 3.66 -15.64 -9.57
C ASN A 81 3.99 -14.19 -9.13
N HIS A 82 4.90 -14.01 -8.17
CA HIS A 82 5.17 -12.71 -7.55
C HIS A 82 5.55 -11.63 -8.58
N ASP A 83 6.33 -11.97 -9.60
CA ASP A 83 6.70 -11.04 -10.67
C ASP A 83 5.50 -10.56 -11.49
N GLU A 84 4.52 -11.42 -11.75
CA GLU A 84 3.29 -11.05 -12.45
C GLU A 84 2.42 -10.11 -11.60
N TYR A 85 2.36 -10.32 -10.29
CA TYR A 85 1.65 -9.42 -9.38
C TYR A 85 2.37 -8.09 -9.16
N LEU A 86 3.71 -8.08 -9.17
CA LEU A 86 4.51 -6.87 -8.95
C LEU A 86 4.64 -5.99 -10.21
N TYR A 87 4.73 -6.61 -11.39
CA TYR A 87 5.04 -5.91 -12.64
C TYR A 87 3.95 -6.05 -13.71
N GLY A 88 2.91 -6.85 -13.46
CA GLY A 88 1.90 -7.20 -14.45
C GLY A 88 2.41 -8.25 -15.44
N LYS A 89 1.49 -8.97 -16.10
CA LYS A 89 1.86 -9.89 -17.18
C LYS A 89 2.52 -9.07 -18.30
N ALA A 90 3.79 -9.31 -18.56
CA ALA A 90 4.52 -8.64 -19.65
C ALA A 90 3.69 -8.77 -20.93
N SER A 91 3.09 -7.67 -21.38
CA SER A 91 2.44 -7.62 -22.68
C SER A 91 3.54 -7.84 -23.72
N GLY A 92 3.55 -9.03 -24.29
CA GLY A 92 4.58 -9.43 -25.24
C GLY A 92 4.65 -8.45 -26.41
N GLY A 93 5.87 -8.06 -26.80
CA GLY A 93 6.06 -7.35 -28.06
C GLY A 93 7.40 -6.64 -28.25
N ARG A 94 8.45 -7.38 -28.58
CA ARG A 94 8.99 -7.42 -29.95
C ARG A 94 10.20 -8.35 -30.05
N SER A 95 9.97 -9.51 -30.67
CA SER A 95 11.03 -10.31 -31.30
C SER A 95 11.74 -9.43 -32.33
N ARG A 96 13.02 -9.15 -32.11
CA ARG A 96 13.90 -8.58 -33.13
C ARG A 96 14.57 -9.74 -33.85
N SER A 97 14.00 -10.12 -34.99
CA SER A 97 14.67 -10.96 -35.99
C SER A 97 15.93 -10.23 -36.47
N ARG A 98 17.06 -10.94 -36.43
CA ARG A 98 18.20 -10.66 -37.30
C ARG A 98 18.06 -11.48 -38.58
#